data_AF-A0A932QT36-F1
#
_entry.id   AF-A0A932QT36-F1
#
_cell.length_a   1.000
_cell.length_b   1.000
_cell.length_c   1.000
_cell.angle_alpha   90.00
_cell.angle_beta   90.00
_cell.angle_gamma   90.00
#
_symmetry.space_group_name_H-M   'P 1'
#
loop_
_entity.id
_entity.type
_entity.pdbx_description
1 polymer ?
#
loop_
_entity_poly.entity_id
_entity_poly.type
_entity_poly.pdbx_seq_one_letter_code
_entity_poly.pdbx_strand_id
1 'polypeptide(L)'
;MRQNPKNEIVGSIRALDQELIDRLYKDLTKELSELIKELNDSSKIGAFGAMATLSTKISDMASDLKKLQHLPTMLTNPFIMADPRTILDEISKKYGKKKNKK
;
A
#
# COMPACT_ATOMS: atom_id res chain seq x y z
N MET A 1 -27.65 0.22 -33.15
CA MET A 1 -26.32 0.47 -32.55
C MET A 1 -26.14 -0.48 -31.37
N ARG A 2 -25.38 -1.58 -31.55
CA ARG A 2 -25.10 -2.53 -30.46
C ARG A 2 -23.99 -1.95 -29.59
N GLN A 3 -24.33 -1.51 -28.38
CA GLN A 3 -23.36 -1.10 -27.37
C GLN A 3 -22.58 -2.33 -26.91
N ASN A 4 -21.27 -2.26 -27.09
CA ASN A 4 -20.33 -3.34 -26.81
C ASN A 4 -19.96 -3.30 -25.31
N PRO A 5 -20.34 -4.30 -24.48
CA PRO A 5 -20.10 -4.28 -23.03
C PRO A 5 -18.62 -4.45 -22.63
N LYS A 6 -17.71 -4.62 -23.60
CA LYS A 6 -16.27 -4.74 -23.33
C LYS A 6 -15.57 -3.41 -23.04
N ASN A 7 -16.21 -2.27 -23.29
CA ASN A 7 -15.58 -0.95 -23.12
C ASN A 7 -15.77 -0.32 -21.73
N GLU A 8 -16.70 -0.82 -20.91
CA GLU A 8 -16.90 -0.29 -19.54
C GLU A 8 -15.82 -0.79 -18.56
N ILE A 9 -15.29 -1.99 -18.80
CA ILE A 9 -14.25 -2.60 -17.94
C ILE A 9 -12.93 -1.83 -18.06
N VAL A 10 -12.62 -1.29 -19.25
CA VAL A 10 -11.39 -0.49 -19.48
C VAL A 10 -11.49 0.90 -18.83
N GLY A 11 -12.71 1.44 -18.68
CA GLY A 11 -12.96 2.65 -17.89
C GLY A 11 -12.80 2.44 -16.38
N SER A 12 -13.05 1.22 -15.89
CA SER A 12 -12.95 0.86 -14.47
C SER A 12 -11.51 0.70 -13.97
N ILE A 13 -10.54 0.41 -14.85
CA ILE A 13 -9.12 0.39 -14.45
C ILE A 13 -8.59 1.81 -14.18
N ARG A 14 -9.21 2.86 -14.76
CA ARG A 14 -8.98 4.27 -14.40
C ARG A 14 -9.64 4.69 -13.07
N ALA A 15 -10.26 3.77 -12.32
CA ALA A 15 -11.03 4.07 -11.12
C ALA A 15 -10.20 4.29 -9.84
N LEU A 16 -8.95 3.82 -9.83
CA LEU A 16 -8.01 4.07 -8.76
C LEU A 16 -6.92 5.02 -9.26
N ASP A 17 -6.51 5.94 -8.38
CA ASP A 17 -5.44 6.88 -8.66
C ASP A 17 -4.11 6.12 -8.75
N GLN A 18 -3.73 5.74 -9.97
CA GLN A 18 -2.49 4.99 -10.22
C GLN A 18 -1.25 5.78 -9.81
N GLU A 19 -1.27 7.11 -9.94
CA GLU A 19 -0.15 7.95 -9.49
C GLU A 19 0.01 7.91 -7.97
N LEU A 20 -1.12 7.93 -7.25
CA LEU A 20 -1.13 7.75 -5.80
C LEU A 20 -0.64 6.35 -5.41
N ILE A 21 -1.09 5.30 -6.09
CA ILE A 21 -0.63 3.92 -5.85
C ILE A 21 0.87 3.82 -6.06
N ASP A 22 1.39 4.29 -7.20
CA ASP A 22 2.81 4.21 -7.53
C ASP A 22 3.66 4.99 -6.52
N ARG A 23 3.18 6.17 -6.11
CA ARG A 23 3.83 6.98 -5.08
C ARG A 23 3.86 6.29 -3.73
N LEU A 24 2.72 5.76 -3.28
CA LEU A 24 2.61 5.02 -2.02
C LEU A 24 3.52 3.78 -2.07
N TYR A 25 3.49 3.02 -3.15
CA TYR A 25 4.34 1.84 -3.31
C TYR A 25 5.82 2.21 -3.16
N LYS A 26 6.27 3.26 -3.86
CA LYS A 26 7.65 3.76 -3.76
C LYS A 26 8.02 4.21 -2.34
N ASP A 27 7.16 5.00 -1.70
CA ASP A 27 7.40 5.53 -0.35
C ASP A 27 7.43 4.40 0.69
N LEU A 28 6.45 3.48 0.66
CA LEU A 28 6.39 2.34 1.58
C LEU A 28 7.55 1.36 1.35
N THR A 29 7.92 1.04 0.11
CA THR A 29 9.07 0.17 -0.17
C THR A 29 10.37 0.80 0.34
N LYS A 30 10.51 2.12 0.21
CA LYS A 30 11.67 2.85 0.74
C LYS A 30 11.70 2.79 2.28
N GLU A 31 10.60 3.13 2.95
CA GLU A 31 10.54 3.11 4.41
C GLU A 31 10.74 1.68 4.95
N LEU A 32 10.17 0.66 4.29
CA LEU A 32 10.39 -0.74 4.65
C LEU A 32 11.87 -1.13 4.56
N SER A 33 12.57 -0.69 3.52
CA SER A 33 14.01 -0.94 3.36
C SER A 33 14.83 -0.27 4.47
N GLU A 34 14.47 0.96 4.86
CA GLU A 34 15.10 1.67 5.97
C GLU A 34 14.86 0.97 7.31
N LEU A 35 13.62 0.54 7.59
CA LEU A 35 13.29 -0.20 8.82
C LEU A 35 14.00 -1.55 8.89
N ILE A 36 14.16 -2.27 7.78
CA ILE A 36 14.91 -3.54 7.74
C ILE A 36 16.38 -3.30 8.07
N LYS A 37 16.98 -2.21 7.57
CA LYS A 37 18.36 -1.83 7.93
C LYS A 37 18.46 -1.52 9.42
N GLU A 38 17.52 -0.74 9.96
CA GLU A 38 17.48 -0.39 11.37
C GLU A 38 17.28 -1.62 12.27
N LEU A 39 16.46 -2.58 11.85
CA LEU A 39 16.29 -3.86 12.54
C LEU A 39 17.59 -4.65 12.57
N ASN A 40 18.29 -4.73 11.43
CA ASN A 40 19.59 -5.40 11.34
C ASN A 40 20.65 -4.73 12.22
N ASP A 41 20.69 -3.40 12.27
CA ASP A 41 21.61 -2.67 13.12
C ASP A 41 21.26 -2.82 14.60
N SER A 42 19.97 -2.78 14.95
CA SER A 42 19.46 -3.07 16.29
C SER A 42 19.81 -4.50 16.75
N SER A 43 19.79 -5.45 15.81
CA SER A 43 20.19 -6.84 16.06
C SER A 43 21.67 -6.98 16.37
N LYS A 44 22.55 -6.15 15.78
CA LYS A 44 23.99 -6.18 16.05
C LYS A 44 24.33 -5.66 17.45
N ILE A 45 23.54 -4.71 17.96
CA ILE A 45 23.78 -4.08 19.27
C ILE A 45 22.97 -4.72 20.40
N GLY A 46 22.19 -5.77 20.14
CA GLY A 46 21.39 -6.47 21.14
C GLY A 46 20.20 -5.68 21.68
N ALA A 47 19.67 -4.73 20.90
CA ALA A 47 18.54 -3.88 21.30
C ALA A 47 17.18 -4.60 21.10
N PHE A 48 16.97 -5.73 21.79
CA PHE A 48 15.81 -6.61 21.59
C PHE A 48 14.45 -5.92 21.75
N GLY A 49 14.34 -4.93 22.64
CA GLY A 49 13.12 -4.12 22.79
C GLY A 49 12.78 -3.30 21.54
N ALA A 50 13.79 -2.63 20.96
CA ALA A 50 13.63 -1.89 19.70
C ALA A 50 13.37 -2.83 18.53
N MET A 51 14.00 -4.01 18.51
CA MET A 51 13.77 -5.02 17.47
C MET A 51 12.33 -5.51 17.42
N ALA A 52 11.68 -5.73 18.57
CA ALA A 52 10.28 -6.14 18.62
C ALA A 52 9.37 -5.08 17.99
N THR A 53 9.57 -3.80 18.34
CA THR A 53 8.81 -2.69 17.77
C THR A 53 9.04 -2.55 16.27
N LEU A 54 10.29 -2.63 15.81
CA LEU A 54 10.64 -2.56 14.39
C LEU A 54 10.05 -3.73 13.60
N SER A 55 10.05 -4.94 14.18
CA SER A 55 9.49 -6.14 13.54
C SER A 55 7.98 -6.03 13.34
N THR A 56 7.25 -5.52 14.33
CA THR A 56 5.81 -5.25 14.20
C THR A 56 5.56 -4.20 13.11
N LYS A 57 6.32 -3.10 13.11
CA LYS A 57 6.18 -2.05 12.09
C LYS A 57 6.47 -2.55 10.67
N ILE A 58 7.49 -3.39 10.50
CA ILE A 58 7.83 -4.08 9.24
C ILE A 58 6.69 -4.98 8.79
N SER A 59 6.14 -5.79 9.69
CA SER A 59 5.02 -6.70 9.39
C SER A 59 3.78 -5.95 8.92
N ASP A 60 3.41 -4.87 9.62
CA ASP A 60 2.27 -4.03 9.27
C ASP A 60 2.45 -3.38 7.89
N MET A 61 3.64 -2.83 7.62
CA MET A 61 3.95 -2.18 6.36
C MET A 61 4.02 -3.17 5.19
N ALA A 62 4.54 -4.38 5.42
CA ALA A 62 4.53 -5.45 4.42
C ALA A 62 3.11 -5.91 4.09
N SER A 63 2.22 -5.96 5.09
CA SER A 63 0.80 -6.25 4.89
C SER A 63 0.12 -5.19 4.03
N ASP A 64 0.38 -3.91 4.31
CA ASP A 64 -0.21 -2.80 3.55
C ASP A 64 0.36 -2.71 2.11
N LEU A 65 1.66 -2.98 1.91
CA LEU A 65 2.25 -3.12 0.57
C LEU A 65 1.60 -4.25 -0.24
N LYS A 66 1.34 -5.40 0.40
CA LYS A 66 0.67 -6.53 -0.24
C LYS A 66 -0.75 -6.15 -0.66
N LYS A 67 -1.51 -5.46 0.19
CA LYS A 67 -2.84 -4.93 -0.17
C LYS A 67 -2.75 -3.98 -1.36
N LEU A 68 -1.79 -3.04 -1.35
CA LEU A 68 -1.57 -2.07 -2.43
C LEU A 68 -1.27 -2.77 -3.77
N GLN A 69 -0.43 -3.81 -3.75
CA GLN A 69 -0.11 -4.63 -4.93
C GLN A 69 -1.33 -5.38 -5.49
N HIS A 70 -2.26 -5.79 -4.63
CA HIS A 70 -3.46 -6.53 -5.04
C HIS A 70 -4.62 -5.64 -5.47
N LEU A 71 -4.58 -4.32 -5.21
CA LEU A 71 -5.66 -3.39 -5.60
C LEU A 71 -6.14 -3.54 -7.06
N PRO A 72 -5.24 -3.62 -8.07
CA PRO A 72 -5.67 -3.78 -9.46
C PRO A 72 -6.40 -5.11 -9.68
N THR A 73 -5.93 -6.20 -9.06
CA THR A 73 -6.59 -7.51 -9.14
C THR A 73 -7.95 -7.50 -8.43
N MET A 74 -8.11 -6.69 -7.39
CA MET A 74 -9.37 -6.58 -6.67
C MET A 74 -10.45 -5.84 -7.47
N LEU A 75 -10.09 -4.85 -8.30
CA LEU A 75 -11.02 -4.21 -9.21
C LEU A 75 -11.58 -5.15 -10.27
N THR A 76 -10.83 -6.20 -10.63
CA THR A 76 -11.21 -7.15 -11.68
C THR A 76 -11.92 -8.40 -11.15
N ASN A 77 -11.99 -8.58 -9.83
CA ASN A 77 -12.56 -9.79 -9.22
C ASN A 77 -13.90 -9.48 -8.52
N PRO A 78 -15.03 -9.97 -9.05
CA PRO A 78 -16.37 -9.67 -8.51
C PRO A 78 -16.67 -10.36 -7.18
N PHE A 79 -15.82 -11.27 -6.70
CA PHE A 79 -16.02 -11.99 -5.43
C PHE A 79 -15.39 -11.30 -4.22
N ILE A 80 -14.74 -10.14 -4.41
CA ILE A 80 -14.07 -9.44 -3.32
C ILE A 80 -15.05 -8.50 -2.62
N MET A 81 -15.27 -8.75 -1.33
CA MET A 81 -16.16 -7.96 -0.48
C MET A 81 -15.56 -6.63 -0.03
N ALA A 82 -14.23 -6.48 -0.09
CA ALA A 82 -13.55 -5.25 0.32
C ALA A 82 -13.44 -4.27 -0.86
N ASP A 83 -13.85 -3.02 -0.66
CA ASP A 83 -13.72 -1.98 -1.68
C ASP A 83 -12.24 -1.56 -1.84
N PRO A 84 -11.64 -1.74 -3.04
CA PRO A 84 -10.27 -1.33 -3.33
C PRO A 84 -10.02 0.16 -3.06
N ARG A 85 -11.05 1.02 -3.22
CA ARG A 85 -10.93 2.46 -2.94
C ARG A 85 -10.78 2.75 -1.46
N THR A 86 -11.51 2.03 -0.61
CA THR A 86 -11.41 2.17 0.85
C THR A 86 -10.02 1.74 1.33
N ILE A 87 -9.50 0.63 0.80
CA ILE A 87 -8.14 0.17 1.10
C ILE A 87 -7.10 1.21 0.67
N LEU A 88 -7.24 1.78 -0.54
CA LEU A 88 -6.35 2.83 -1.02
C LEU A 88 -6.41 4.08 -0.13
N ASP A 89 -7.60 4.52 0.28
CA ASP A 89 -7.78 5.68 1.16
C ASP A 89 -7.20 5.44 2.57
N GLU A 90 -7.37 4.24 3.14
CA GLU A 90 -6.78 3.87 4.43
C GLU A 90 -5.25 3.90 4.39
N ILE A 91 -4.64 3.26 3.38
CA ILE A 91 -3.18 3.26 3.20
C ILE A 91 -2.70 4.69 2.92
N SER A 92 -3.41 5.44 2.08
CA SER A 92 -3.11 6.84 1.81
C SER A 92 -3.23 7.71 3.05
N LYS A 93 -4.15 7.46 3.99
CA LYS A 93 -4.23 8.22 5.25
C LYS A 93 -3.12 7.84 6.22
N LYS A 94 -2.75 6.56 6.26
CA LYS A 94 -1.70 6.04 7.14
C LYS A 94 -0.31 6.52 6.75
N TYR A 95 -0.03 6.62 5.45
CA TYR A 95 1.31 6.96 4.92
C TYR A 95 1.36 8.25 4.11
N GLY A 96 0.21 8.80 3.73
CA GLY A 96 0.13 10.09 3.06
C GLY A 96 0.62 11.17 4.01
N LYS A 97 1.81 11.69 3.69
CA LYS A 97 2.39 12.83 4.41
C LYS A 97 1.32 13.91 4.53
N LYS A 98 0.93 14.26 5.76
CA LYS A 98 0.17 15.49 6.01
C LYS A 98 0.91 16.60 5.29
N LYS A 99 0.37 17.07 4.15
CA LYS A 99 0.77 18.36 3.61
C LYS A 99 0.41 19.35 4.70
N ASN A 100 1.39 19.72 5.53
CA ASN A 100 1.27 20.91 6.36
C ASN A 100 0.91 22.04 5.40
N LYS A 101 -0.35 22.46 5.43
CA LYS A 101 -0.78 23.75 4.91
C LYS A 101 0.04 24.78 5.68
N LYS A 102 1.10 25.26 5.06
CA LYS A 102 1.72 26.54 5.42
C LYS A 102 0.80 27.66 4.96
#